data_AF-W1YSX7-F1
#
_entry.id   AF-W1YSX7-F1
#
_cell.length_a   1.000
_cell.length_b   1.000
_cell.length_c   1.000
_cell.angle_alpha   90.00
_cell.angle_beta   90.00
_cell.angle_gamma   90.00
#
_symmetry.space_group_name_H-M   'P 1'
#
loop_
_entity.id
_entity.type
_entity.pdbx_description
1 polymer ?
#
loop_
_entity_poly.entity_id
_entity_poly.type
_entity_poly.pdbx_seq_one_letter_code
_entity_poly.pdbx_strand_id
1 'polypeptide(L)'
;YVCCREQAEDGACWHLLTSEKVASAADARRIVSHYERRWLIEEYHKAWKSGGTCVESLRMQTRDNLERIVVIKAFIAVRVLGLRQGGISEET
;
A
#
# COMPACT_ATOMS: atom_id res chain seq x y z
N TYR A 1 -20.10 -8.65 5.34
CA TYR A 1 -20.07 -7.29 5.91
C TYR A 1 -19.38 -7.35 7.26
N VAL A 2 -18.46 -6.42 7.53
CA VAL A 2 -17.74 -6.30 8.81
C VAL A 2 -17.76 -4.82 9.23
N CYS A 3 -18.03 -4.55 10.51
CA CYS A 3 -17.91 -3.23 11.11
C CYS A 3 -16.79 -3.27 12.16
N CYS A 4 -15.87 -2.30 12.10
CA CYS A 4 -14.82 -2.11 13.09
C CYS A 4 -14.85 -0.65 13.54
N ARG A 5 -14.92 -0.41 14.85
CA ARG A 5 -14.99 0.93 15.43
C ARG A 5 -14.01 1.03 16.57
N GLU A 6 -13.15 2.04 16.53
CA GLU A 6 -12.32 2.43 17.67
C GLU A 6 -13.17 2.99 18.82
N GLN A 7 -12.74 2.77 20.05
CA GLN A 7 -13.50 3.20 21.23
C GLN A 7 -13.45 4.71 21.50
N ALA A 8 -12.50 5.43 20.89
CA ALA A 8 -12.38 6.88 21.04
C ALA A 8 -13.58 7.60 20.41
N GLU A 9 -13.94 8.78 20.95
CA GLU A 9 -15.11 9.57 20.53
C GLU A 9 -15.05 9.95 19.03
N ASP A 10 -13.86 10.29 18.53
CA ASP A 10 -13.57 10.54 17.11
C ASP A 10 -12.76 9.40 16.45
N GLY A 11 -12.89 8.19 16.99
CA GLY A 11 -12.16 7.02 16.53
C GLY A 11 -12.54 6.59 15.11
N ALA A 12 -11.63 5.90 14.44
CA ALA A 12 -11.88 5.36 13.12
C ALA A 12 -13.07 4.36 13.14
N CYS A 13 -13.99 4.51 12.19
CA CYS A 13 -15.12 3.60 11.99
C CYS A 13 -15.11 3.07 10.56
N TRP A 14 -14.82 1.79 10.39
CA TRP A 14 -14.77 1.10 9.10
C TRP A 14 -15.99 0.22 8.88
N HIS A 15 -16.65 0.43 7.75
CA HIS A 15 -17.70 -0.43 7.23
C HIS A 15 -17.17 -1.16 5.99
N LEU A 16 -16.82 -2.44 6.14
CA LEU A 16 -16.17 -3.24 5.11
C LEU A 16 -17.18 -4.18 4.45
N LEU A 17 -17.42 -3.95 3.16
CA LEU A 17 -18.13 -4.89 2.29
C LEU A 17 -17.13 -5.88 1.71
N THR A 18 -17.43 -7.17 1.82
CA THR A 18 -16.56 -8.24 1.36
C THR A 18 -17.38 -9.38 0.78
N SER A 19 -16.83 -10.06 -0.23
CA SER A 19 -17.36 -11.31 -0.79
C SER A 19 -16.98 -12.53 0.05
N GLU A 20 -16.04 -12.39 0.98
CA GLU A 20 -15.65 -13.47 1.88
C GLU A 20 -16.75 -13.79 2.90
N LYS A 21 -16.93 -15.08 3.20
CA LYS A 21 -17.86 -15.52 4.25
C LYS A 21 -17.30 -15.12 5.62
N VAL A 22 -18.18 -14.59 6.46
CA VAL A 22 -17.85 -14.18 7.84
C VAL A 22 -18.85 -14.86 8.77
N ALA A 23 -18.42 -15.94 9.43
CA ALA A 23 -19.26 -16.71 10.35
C ALA A 23 -18.82 -16.54 11.81
N SER A 24 -17.62 -16.01 12.04
CA SER A 24 -17.03 -15.87 13.37
C SER A 24 -16.28 -14.54 13.55
N ALA A 25 -15.99 -14.20 14.80
CA ALA A 25 -15.13 -13.08 15.14
C ALA A 25 -13.69 -13.25 14.61
N ALA A 26 -13.22 -14.49 14.43
CA ALA A 26 -11.92 -14.75 13.81
C ALA A 26 -11.94 -14.39 12.32
N ASP A 27 -13.02 -14.73 11.60
CA ASP A 27 -13.18 -14.36 10.20
C ASP A 27 -13.22 -12.84 10.04
N ALA A 28 -13.99 -12.14 10.88
CA ALA A 28 -14.07 -10.69 10.86
C ALA A 28 -12.70 -10.02 11.07
N ARG A 29 -11.90 -10.52 12.02
CA ARG A 29 -10.52 -10.03 12.25
C ARG A 29 -9.62 -10.26 11.03
N ARG A 30 -9.79 -11.37 10.30
CA ARG A 30 -9.03 -11.62 9.07
C ARG A 30 -9.38 -10.61 7.97
N ILE A 31 -10.65 -10.23 7.83
CA ILE A 31 -11.06 -9.19 6.87
C ILE A 31 -10.46 -7.83 7.24
N VAL A 32 -10.47 -7.47 8.53
CA VAL A 32 -9.85 -6.24 9.00
C VAL A 32 -8.34 -6.24 8.70
N SER A 33 -7.63 -7.33 8.98
CA SER A 33 -6.18 -7.41 8.70
C SER A 33 -5.82 -7.36 7.22
N HIS A 34 -6.72 -7.81 6.34
CA HIS A 34 -6.58 -7.59 4.89
C HIS A 34 -6.72 -6.10 4.55
N TYR A 35 -7.70 -5.42 5.13
CA TYR A 35 -7.95 -4.00 4.86
C TYR A 35 -6.88 -3.07 5.45
N GLU A 36 -6.31 -3.41 6.62
CA GLU A 36 -5.16 -2.70 7.20
C GLU A 36 -3.97 -2.64 6.24
N ARG A 37 -3.75 -3.71 5.46
CA ARG A 37 -2.68 -3.78 4.47
C ARG A 37 -2.94 -2.93 3.23
N ARG A 38 -4.14 -2.37 3.04
CA ARG A 38 -4.47 -1.50 1.90
C ARG A 38 -3.50 -0.33 1.79
N TRP A 39 -3.01 0.20 2.91
CA TRP A 39 -2.08 1.33 2.95
C TRP A 39 -0.73 1.05 2.28
N LEU A 40 -0.36 -0.23 2.07
CA LEU A 40 0.88 -0.60 1.37
C LEU A 40 0.99 0.02 -0.04
N ILE A 41 -0.13 0.26 -0.72
CA ILE A 41 -0.12 0.92 -2.03
C ILE A 41 0.35 2.37 -1.94
N GLU A 42 0.08 3.06 -0.83
CA GLU A 42 0.51 4.45 -0.62
C GLU A 42 2.01 4.51 -0.31
N GLU A 43 2.53 3.53 0.44
CA GLU A 43 3.98 3.37 0.63
C GLU A 43 4.68 3.09 -0.71
N TYR A 44 4.07 2.29 -1.59
CA TYR A 44 4.56 2.10 -2.96
C TYR A 44 4.52 3.41 -3.76
N HIS A 45 3.40 4.15 -3.74
CA HIS A 45 3.30 5.44 -4.43
C HIS A 45 4.35 6.42 -3.93
N LYS A 46 4.60 6.48 -2.63
CA LYS A 46 5.66 7.29 -2.03
C LYS A 46 7.04 6.86 -2.54
N ALA A 47 7.36 5.58 -2.52
CA ALA A 47 8.63 5.06 -3.03
C ALA A 47 8.82 5.36 -4.54
N TRP A 48 7.75 5.28 -5.33
CA TRP A 48 7.79 5.58 -6.75
C TRP A 48 7.97 7.07 -7.03
N LYS A 49 7.21 7.94 -6.34
CA LYS A 49 7.14 9.36 -6.63
C LYS A 49 8.24 10.20 -6.03
N SER A 50 8.35 10.23 -4.71
CA SER A 50 9.16 11.23 -3.99
C SER A 50 10.13 10.64 -2.97
N GLY A 51 9.93 9.40 -2.54
CA GLY A 51 10.69 8.74 -1.46
C GLY A 51 11.71 7.70 -1.91
N GLY A 52 11.85 7.43 -3.21
CA GLY A 52 12.78 6.42 -3.71
C GLY A 52 13.25 6.67 -5.13
N THR A 53 12.36 6.48 -6.12
CA THR A 53 12.75 6.56 -7.54
C THR A 53 12.65 7.94 -8.15
N CYS A 54 12.01 8.89 -7.45
CA CYS A 54 11.84 10.27 -7.87
C CYS A 54 11.22 10.40 -9.27
N VAL A 55 10.19 9.60 -9.62
CA VAL A 55 9.68 9.52 -11.00
C VAL A 55 9.16 10.88 -11.52
N GLU A 56 8.61 11.72 -10.65
CA GLU A 56 8.06 13.04 -11.03
C GLU A 56 9.16 14.10 -11.28
N SER A 57 10.44 13.81 -10.97
CA SER A 57 11.57 14.70 -11.27
C SER A 57 12.18 14.50 -12.66
N LEU A 58 11.70 13.50 -13.42
CA LEU A 58 12.18 13.23 -14.77
C LEU A 58 11.92 14.40 -15.73
N ARG A 59 12.82 14.57 -16.71
CA ARG A 59 12.78 15.63 -17.73
C ARG A 59 12.97 15.06 -19.14
N MET A 60 12.23 14.00 -19.45
CA MET A 60 12.22 13.41 -20.79
C MET A 60 11.55 14.37 -21.78
N GLN A 61 12.12 14.49 -22.98
CA GLN A 61 11.68 15.47 -23.98
C GLN A 61 10.50 15.00 -24.83
N THR A 62 10.07 13.75 -24.69
CA THR A 62 8.90 13.19 -25.37
C THR A 62 8.05 12.38 -24.40
N ARG A 63 6.73 12.35 -24.66
CA ARG A 63 5.79 11.52 -23.89
C ARG A 63 6.19 10.06 -23.91
N ASP A 64 6.51 9.50 -25.07
CA ASP A 64 6.84 8.08 -25.19
C ASP A 64 8.11 7.72 -24.41
N ASN A 65 9.11 8.60 -24.35
CA ASN A 65 10.30 8.37 -23.53
C ASN A 65 9.97 8.46 -22.03
N LEU A 66 9.10 9.40 -21.65
CA LEU A 66 8.61 9.51 -20.27
C LEU A 66 7.86 8.25 -19.84
N GLU A 67 6.92 7.76 -20.66
CA GLU A 67 6.14 6.54 -20.37
C GLU A 67 7.05 5.33 -20.15
N ARG A 68 8.04 5.12 -21.02
CA ARG A 68 9.00 4.02 -20.88
C ARG A 68 9.74 4.05 -19.55
N ILE A 69 10.31 5.20 -19.18
CA ILE A 69 11.10 5.31 -17.95
C ILE A 69 10.22 5.29 -16.69
N VAL A 70 8.99 5.81 -16.76
CA VAL A 70 8.01 5.78 -15.67
C VAL A 70 7.67 4.33 -15.30
N VAL A 71 7.45 3.47 -16.31
CA VAL A 71 7.23 2.03 -16.12
C VAL A 71 8.45 1.34 -15.52
N ILE A 72 9.66 1.63 -16.01
CA ILE A 72 10.89 1.06 -15.43
C ILE A 72 11.03 1.44 -13.95
N LYS A 73 10.82 2.72 -13.62
CA LYS A 73 10.88 3.20 -12.24
C LYS A 73 9.80 2.60 -11.34
N ALA A 74 8.63 2.25 -11.87
CA ALA A 74 7.59 1.56 -11.10
C ALA A 74 8.11 0.21 -10.56
N PHE A 75 8.75 -0.61 -11.39
CA PHE A 75 9.33 -1.89 -10.95
C PHE A 75 10.49 -1.69 -9.97
N ILE A 76 11.32 -0.66 -10.17
CA ILE A 76 12.38 -0.31 -9.22
C ILE A 76 11.77 0.05 -7.85
N ALA A 77 10.68 0.82 -7.82
CA ALA A 77 10.00 1.19 -6.58
C ALA A 77 9.48 -0.02 -5.80
N VAL A 78 8.93 -1.03 -6.49
CA VAL A 78 8.56 -2.31 -5.87
C VAL A 78 9.76 -2.98 -5.21
N ARG A 79 10.92 -3.02 -5.89
CA ARG A 79 12.15 -3.62 -5.33
C ARG A 79 12.68 -2.84 -4.13
N VAL A 80 12.69 -1.51 -4.19
CA VAL A 80 13.09 -0.64 -3.06
C VAL A 80 12.19 -0.90 -1.85
N LEU A 81 10.88 -0.95 -2.06
CA LEU A 81 9.92 -1.22 -1.00
C LEU A 81 10.12 -2.62 -0.38
N GLY A 82 10.34 -3.64 -1.22
CA GLY A 82 10.61 -5.01 -0.76
C GLY A 82 11.91 -5.13 0.04
N LEU A 83 12.99 -4.46 -0.38
CA LEU A 83 14.26 -4.45 0.38
C LEU A 83 14.10 -3.78 1.74
N ARG A 84 13.37 -2.66 1.82
CA ARG A 84 13.05 -2.00 3.09
C ARG A 84 12.28 -2.93 4.03
N GLN A 85 11.27 -3.62 3.52
CA GLN A 85 10.48 -4.56 4.33
C GLN A 85 11.28 -5.77 4.79
N GLY A 86 12.15 -6.31 3.92
CA GLY A 86 13.07 -7.39 4.26
C GLY A 86 14.03 -7.02 5.38
N GLY A 87 14.67 -5.84 5.29
CA GLY A 87 15.57 -5.34 6.34
C GLY A 87 14.87 -5.10 7.68
N ILE A 88 13.63 -4.59 7.67
CA ILE A 88 12.83 -4.41 8.91
C ILE A 88 12.48 -5.77 9.54
N SER A 89 12.28 -6.82 8.74
CA SER A 89 11.93 -8.15 9.25
C SER A 89 13.12 -8.89 9.87
N GLU A 90 14.36 -8.49 9.58
CA GLU A 90 15.57 -9.07 10.20
C GLU A 90 15.92 -8.40 11.55
N GLU A 91 15.36 -7.22 11.84
CA GLU A 91 15.58 -6.47 13.09
C GLU A 91 14.53 -6.77 14.19
N THR A 92 13.50 -7.58 13.90
CA THR A 92 12.43 -7.97 14.84
C THR A 92 12.45 -9.46 15.14
#